data_AF-A0A1E5GCN9-F1
#
_entry.id   AF-A0A1E5GCN9-F1
#
_cell.length_a   1.000
_cell.length_b   1.000
_cell.length_c   1.000
_cell.angle_alpha   90.00
_cell.angle_beta   90.00
_cell.angle_gamma   90.00
#
_symmetry.space_group_name_H-M   'P 1'
#
loop_
_entity.id
_entity.type
_entity.pdbx_description
1 polymer ?
#
loop_
_entity_poly.entity_id
_entity_poly.type
_entity_poly.pdbx_seq_one_letter_code
_entity_poly.pdbx_strand_id
1 'polypeptide(L)'
;MTLGVLLLLCLSGYLFLSVIPRHRANEAVDDYLAAQKVESNQIKTRISQKDWTQGGYYITIEFKDDTDLVYEYNYLNKRDTPYHIYLTAFKDGSSQGDNMEHPTLPGQYEE
;
A
#
# COMPACT_ATOMS: atom_id res chain seq x y z
N MET A 1 -27.08 3.18 -27.77
CA MET A 1 -26.44 2.34 -26.74
C MET A 1 -27.55 1.64 -25.96
N THR A 2 -27.55 0.31 -25.84
CA THR A 2 -28.56 -0.39 -25.02
C THR A 2 -28.14 -0.37 -23.54
N LEU A 3 -29.11 -0.54 -22.63
CA LEU A 3 -28.84 -0.60 -21.19
C LEU A 3 -27.81 -1.68 -20.83
N GLY A 4 -27.83 -2.82 -21.53
CA GLY A 4 -26.84 -3.89 -21.33
C GLY A 4 -25.41 -3.45 -21.69
N VAL A 5 -25.23 -2.69 -22.77
CA VAL A 5 -23.92 -2.14 -23.15
C VAL A 5 -23.44 -1.11 -22.13
N LEU A 6 -24.34 -0.27 -21.61
CA LEU A 6 -24.00 0.69 -20.56
C LEU A 6 -23.51 -0.01 -19.28
N LEU A 7 -24.24 -1.04 -18.82
CA LEU A 7 -23.87 -1.80 -17.64
C LEU A 7 -22.52 -2.51 -17.80
N LEU A 8 -22.24 -3.09 -18.97
CA LEU A 8 -20.95 -3.71 -19.27
C LEU A 8 -19.81 -2.70 -19.23
N LEU A 9 -19.99 -1.51 -19.82
CA LEU A 9 -18.99 -0.45 -19.77
C LEU A 9 -18.75 0.02 -18.33
N CYS A 10 -19.81 0.25 -17.54
CA CYS A 10 -19.68 0.62 -16.13
C CYS A 10 -18.93 -0.45 -15.31
N LEU A 11 -19.26 -1.73 -15.52
CA LEU A 11 -18.58 -2.84 -14.84
C LEU A 11 -17.10 -2.91 -15.24
N SER A 12 -16.78 -2.82 -16.54
CA SER A 12 -15.39 -2.80 -17.00
C SER A 12 -14.63 -1.61 -16.40
N GLY A 13 -15.22 -0.41 -16.41
CA GLY A 13 -14.62 0.79 -15.83
C GLY A 13 -14.33 0.61 -14.34
N TYR A 14 -15.27 0.04 -13.59
CA TYR A 14 -15.06 -0.26 -12.16
C TYR A 14 -13.92 -1.25 -11.92
N LEU A 15 -13.85 -2.33 -12.71
CA LEU A 15 -12.78 -3.32 -12.59
C LEU A 15 -11.41 -2.68 -12.89
N PHE A 16 -11.29 -1.94 -14.00
CA PHE A 16 -10.05 -1.31 -14.43
C PHE A 16 -9.60 -0.16 -13.52
N LEU A 17 -10.52 0.66 -13.00
CA LEU A 17 -10.17 1.85 -12.23
C LEU A 17 -10.06 1.62 -10.72
N SER A 18 -10.65 0.53 -10.20
CA SER A 18 -10.75 0.32 -8.75
C SER A 18 -10.27 -1.06 -8.32
N VAL A 19 -10.77 -2.14 -8.92
CA VAL A 19 -10.48 -3.50 -8.43
C VAL A 19 -9.06 -3.92 -8.76
N ILE A 20 -8.65 -3.83 -10.03
CA ILE A 20 -7.32 -4.25 -10.48
C ILE A 20 -6.21 -3.43 -9.80
N PRO A 21 -6.27 -2.09 -9.75
CA PRO A 21 -5.24 -1.31 -9.08
C PRO A 21 -5.13 -1.59 -7.58
N ARG A 22 -6.26 -1.78 -6.89
CA ARG A 22 -6.28 -2.13 -5.47
C ARG A 22 -5.62 -3.48 -5.22
N HIS A 23 -5.91 -4.48 -6.06
CA HIS A 23 -5.33 -5.80 -5.92
C HIS A 23 -3.81 -5.76 -6.06
N ARG A 24 -3.31 -5.10 -7.11
CA ARG A 24 -1.86 -4.92 -7.33
C ARG A 24 -1.17 -4.20 -6.17
N ALA A 25 -1.81 -3.18 -5.62
CA ALA A 25 -1.26 -2.48 -4.45
C ALA A 25 -1.15 -3.39 -3.22
N ASN A 26 -2.14 -4.27 -3.00
CA ASN A 26 -2.08 -5.21 -1.87
C ASN A 26 -1.01 -6.29 -2.09
N GLU A 27 -0.91 -6.82 -3.31
CA GLU A 27 0.13 -7.78 -3.69
C GLU A 27 1.54 -7.19 -3.51
N ALA A 28 1.77 -5.96 -3.98
CA ALA A 28 3.05 -5.28 -3.78
C ALA A 28 3.40 -5.10 -2.30
N VAL A 29 2.41 -4.78 -1.45
CA VAL A 29 2.63 -4.67 0.01
C VAL A 29 2.88 -6.04 0.64
N ASP A 30 2.21 -7.09 0.19
CA ASP A 30 2.45 -8.45 0.67
C ASP A 30 3.86 -8.92 0.34
N ASP A 31 4.33 -8.67 -0.88
CA ASP A 31 5.70 -8.95 -1.31
C ASP A 31 6.72 -8.13 -0.51
N TYR A 32 6.43 -6.87 -0.25
CA TYR A 32 7.28 -5.99 0.58
C TYR A 32 7.39 -6.49 2.01
N LEU A 33 6.26 -6.84 2.64
CA LEU A 33 6.21 -7.41 3.99
C LEU A 33 6.95 -8.75 4.05
N ALA A 34 6.79 -9.60 3.04
CA ALA A 34 7.53 -10.85 2.94
C ALA A 34 9.05 -10.61 2.85
N ALA A 35 9.48 -9.60 2.11
CA ALA A 35 10.88 -9.19 2.05
C ALA A 35 11.38 -8.59 3.38
N GLN A 36 10.51 -7.92 4.15
CA GLN A 36 10.77 -7.52 5.54
C GLN A 36 10.72 -8.71 6.53
N LYS A 37 10.35 -9.91 6.07
CA LYS A 37 10.14 -11.11 6.89
C LYS A 37 9.03 -10.95 7.93
N VAL A 38 8.02 -10.14 7.61
CA VAL A 38 6.85 -9.94 8.44
C VAL A 38 5.77 -10.95 8.08
N GLU A 39 5.30 -11.70 9.07
CA GLU A 39 4.19 -12.63 8.91
C GLU A 39 2.84 -11.95 9.16
N SER A 40 1.79 -12.47 8.52
CA SER A 40 0.42 -11.93 8.66
C SER A 40 -0.10 -11.97 10.11
N ASN A 41 0.40 -12.88 10.94
CA ASN A 41 0.04 -12.99 12.35
C ASN A 41 0.59 -11.82 13.20
N GLN A 42 1.60 -11.08 12.72
CA GLN A 42 2.16 -9.89 13.38
C GLN A 42 1.33 -8.64 13.09
N ILE A 43 0.49 -8.68 12.05
CA ILE A 43 -0.39 -7.57 11.68
C ILE A 43 -1.60 -7.53 12.63
N LYS A 44 -1.82 -6.38 13.26
CA LYS A 44 -3.01 -6.11 14.08
C LYS A 44 -4.14 -5.56 13.22
N THR A 45 -3.84 -4.52 12.44
CA THR A 45 -4.81 -3.82 11.60
C THR A 45 -4.20 -3.55 10.24
N ARG A 46 -5.01 -3.68 9.17
CA ARG A 46 -4.65 -3.28 7.81
C ARG A 46 -5.80 -2.51 7.17
N ILE A 47 -5.54 -1.30 6.72
CA ILE A 47 -6.51 -0.43 6.04
C ILE A 47 -5.95 -0.05 4.68
N SER A 48 -6.75 -0.22 3.63
CA SER A 48 -6.37 0.14 2.26
C SER A 48 -7.26 1.27 1.77
N GLN A 49 -6.65 2.40 1.43
CA GLN A 49 -7.31 3.59 0.94
C GLN A 49 -6.72 4.00 -0.41
N LYS A 50 -7.58 4.39 -1.36
CA LYS A 50 -7.12 4.86 -2.67
C LYS A 50 -6.57 6.29 -2.53
N ASP A 51 -5.37 6.51 -3.07
CA ASP A 51 -4.85 7.86 -3.28
C ASP A 51 -5.45 8.44 -4.56
N TRP A 52 -6.37 9.39 -4.39
CA TRP A 52 -7.01 10.10 -5.49
C TRP A 52 -6.14 11.22 -6.07
N THR A 53 -5.08 11.64 -5.37
CA THR A 53 -4.22 12.75 -5.77
C THR A 53 -3.09 12.27 -6.67
N GLN A 54 -2.28 11.31 -6.22
CA GLN A 54 -1.11 10.85 -7.01
C GLN A 54 -1.43 9.60 -7.84
N GLY A 55 -2.57 8.96 -7.57
CA GLY A 55 -2.94 7.70 -8.21
C GLY A 55 -2.16 6.54 -7.60
N GLY A 56 -2.81 5.79 -6.73
CA GLY A 56 -2.15 4.72 -5.98
C GLY A 56 -3.01 4.27 -4.82
N TYR A 57 -2.38 3.64 -3.83
CA TYR A 57 -3.04 3.25 -2.59
C TYR A 57 -2.12 3.50 -1.39
N TYR A 58 -2.73 4.04 -0.34
CA TYR A 58 -2.19 4.00 1.01
C TYR A 58 -2.63 2.69 1.64
N ILE A 59 -1.68 1.88 2.10
CA ILE A 59 -1.96 0.70 2.90
C ILE A 59 -1.35 0.93 4.27
N THR A 60 -2.22 1.22 5.24
CA THR A 60 -1.85 1.51 6.61
C THR A 60 -1.87 0.22 7.42
N ILE A 61 -0.80 -0.06 8.15
CA ILE A 61 -0.62 -1.24 8.97
C ILE A 61 -0.21 -0.84 10.39
N GLU A 62 -0.92 -1.40 11.36
CA GLU A 62 -0.47 -1.44 12.75
C GLU A 62 0.04 -2.85 13.05
N PHE A 63 1.23 -2.96 13.62
CA PHE A 63 1.79 -4.24 14.05
C PHE A 63 1.46 -4.51 15.52
N LYS A 64 1.55 -5.78 15.92
CA LYS A 64 1.31 -6.22 17.30
C LYS A 64 2.53 -6.04 18.19
N ASP A 65 3.73 -6.12 17.61
CA ASP A 65 5.01 -5.92 18.28
C ASP A 65 5.36 -4.43 18.40
N ASP A 66 4.99 -3.62 17.41
CA ASP A 66 5.19 -2.17 17.40
C ASP A 66 3.86 -1.39 17.38
N THR A 67 3.23 -1.26 18.54
CA THR A 67 1.91 -0.59 18.65
C THR A 67 1.97 0.92 18.69
N ASP A 68 3.16 1.49 18.88
CA ASP A 68 3.37 2.94 18.97
C ASP A 68 3.43 3.59 17.57
N LEU A 69 3.69 2.78 16.54
CA LEU A 69 3.84 3.23 15.17
C LEU A 69 2.71 2.75 14.28
N VAL A 70 2.32 3.64 13.38
CA VAL A 70 1.44 3.35 12.26
C VAL A 70 2.26 3.40 10.98
N TYR A 71 2.36 2.27 10.29
CA TYR A 71 3.15 2.14 9.07
C TYR A 71 2.27 2.40 7.85
N GLU A 72 2.68 3.29 6.97
CA GLU A 72 1.99 3.60 5.73
C GLU A 72 2.83 3.17 4.53
N TYR A 73 2.35 2.12 3.87
CA TYR A 73 2.90 1.61 2.63
C TYR A 73 2.18 2.29 1.45
N ASN A 74 2.88 3.26 0.86
CA ASN A 74 2.40 4.06 -0.25
C ASN A 74 2.74 3.37 -1.57
N TYR A 75 1.77 2.69 -2.18
CA TYR A 75 1.93 2.09 -3.50
C TYR A 75 1.68 3.11 -4.61
N LEU A 76 2.71 3.37 -5.42
CA LEU A 76 2.68 4.27 -6.56
C LEU A 76 3.14 3.52 -7.82
N ASN A 77 2.20 3.17 -8.71
CA ASN A 77 2.47 2.34 -9.89
C ASN A 77 3.55 2.88 -10.85
N LYS A 78 3.92 4.17 -10.73
CA LYS A 78 4.95 4.82 -11.55
C LYS A 78 6.32 4.89 -10.89
N ARG A 79 6.44 4.48 -9.62
CA ARG A 79 7.69 4.54 -8.86
C ARG A 79 8.66 3.49 -9.40
N ASP A 80 9.90 3.86 -9.70
CA ASP A 80 10.88 2.93 -10.25
C ASP A 80 11.65 2.22 -9.12
N THR A 81 10.94 1.45 -8.30
CA THR A 81 11.54 0.57 -7.28
C THR A 81 10.93 -0.84 -7.41
N PRO A 82 11.63 -1.90 -6.97
CA PRO A 82 11.17 -3.28 -7.15
C PRO A 82 9.75 -3.58 -6.67
N TYR A 83 9.27 -2.84 -5.66
CA TYR A 83 7.95 -3.02 -5.06
C TYR A 83 7.02 -1.82 -5.28
N HIS A 84 7.46 -0.76 -5.95
CA HIS A 84 6.68 0.46 -6.16
C HIS A 84 6.15 1.12 -4.86
N ILE A 85 6.81 0.87 -3.73
CA ILE A 85 6.37 1.28 -2.39
C ILE A 85 7.28 2.36 -1.80
N TYR A 86 6.66 3.35 -1.17
CA TYR A 86 7.28 4.27 -0.24
C TYR A 86 6.77 3.96 1.17
N LEU A 87 7.67 3.75 2.13
CA LEU A 87 7.29 3.39 3.50
C LEU A 87 7.52 4.57 4.43
N THR A 88 6.48 4.98 5.15
CA THR A 88 6.60 5.96 6.23
C THR A 88 6.01 5.38 7.50
N ALA A 89 6.67 5.52 8.64
CA ALA A 89 6.05 5.28 9.94
C ALA A 89 5.63 6.61 10.58
N PHE A 90 4.53 6.58 11.33
CA PHE A 90 4.03 7.72 12.07
C PHE A 90 3.90 7.38 13.54
N LYS A 91 4.34 8.30 14.40
CA LYS A 91 4.06 8.32 15.84
C LYS A 91 3.32 9.60 16.16
N ASP A 92 2.12 9.49 16.74
CA ASP A 92 1.29 10.65 17.10
C ASP A 92 1.09 11.64 15.92
N GLY A 93 0.97 11.12 14.70
CA GLY A 93 0.81 11.90 13.47
C GLY A 93 2.10 12.52 12.91
N SER A 94 3.24 12.32 13.56
CA SER A 94 4.55 12.79 13.09
C SER A 94 5.33 11.66 12.43
N SER A 95 5.88 11.90 11.23
CA SER A 95 6.71 10.93 10.52
C SER A 95 7.96 10.59 11.34
N GLN A 96 8.26 9.30 11.45
CA GLN A 96 9.47 8.79 12.05
C GLN A 96 10.50 8.49 10.95
N GLY A 97 11.76 8.81 11.23
CA GLY A 97 12.90 8.39 10.41
C GLY A 97 13.33 6.97 10.79
N ASP A 98 14.53 6.83 11.35
CA ASP A 98 15.18 5.53 11.55
C ASP A 98 14.65 4.68 12.73
N ASN A 99 13.76 5.22 13.55
CA ASN A 99 13.20 4.52 14.72
C ASN A 99 12.01 3.62 14.33
N MET A 100 12.22 2.68 13.42
CA MET A 100 11.20 1.74 12.94
C MET A 100 11.64 0.31 13.23
N GLU A 101 10.79 -0.50 13.87
CA GLU A 101 11.06 -1.94 14.02
C GLU A 101 11.02 -2.67 12.67
N HIS A 102 10.20 -2.19 11.74
CA HIS A 102 10.07 -2.71 10.38
C HIS A 102 10.58 -1.67 9.36
N PRO A 103 11.91 -1.46 9.25
CA PRO A 103 12.48 -0.37 8.47
C PRO A 103 12.34 -0.60 6.95
N THR A 104 12.52 0.48 6.20
CA THR A 104 12.48 0.43 4.74
C THR A 104 13.52 -0.54 4.17
N LEU A 105 13.14 -1.33 3.16
CA LEU A 105 14.07 -2.21 2.44
C LEU A 105 15.18 -1.41 1.72
N PRO A 106 16.40 -1.98 1.60
CA PRO A 106 17.48 -1.37 0.82
C PRO A 106 17.08 -1.12 -0.64
N GLY A 107 17.56 -0.01 -1.22
CA GLY A 107 17.29 0.34 -2.63
C GLY A 107 15.86 0.84 -2.90
N GLN A 108 15.08 1.17 -1.86
CA GLN A 108 13.78 1.83 -2.01
C GLN A 108 13.87 3.36 -2.06
N TYR A 109 14.99 3.90 -1.58
CA TYR A 109 15.39 5.30 -1.72
C TYR A 109 16.71 5.27 -2.47
N GLU A 110 16.68 5.57 -3.77
CA GLU A 110 17.92 5.91 -4.48
C GLU A 110 18.32 7.31 -3.99
N GLU A 111 19.57 7.46 -3.54
CA GLU A 111 20.22 8.78 -3.46
C GLU A 111 20.64 9.24 -4.86
#